data_AF-A0A1E9HQ81-F1
#
_entry.id   AF-A0A1E9HQ81-F1
#
_cell.length_a   1.000
_cell.length_b   1.000
_cell.length_c   1.000
_cell.angle_alpha   90.00
_cell.angle_beta   90.00
_cell.angle_gamma   90.00
#
_symmetry.space_group_name_H-M   'P 1'
#
loop_
_entity.id
_entity.type
_entity.pdbx_description
1 polymer ?
#
loop_
_entity_poly.entity_id
_entity_poly.type
_entity_poly.pdbx_seq_one_letter_code
_entity_poly.pdbx_strand_id
1 'polypeptide(L)'
;MSSDLMQVLLSAGGGFLAIVALLVLCAVIVYRLSPGRAPIGLRSDAVDGVVRVVRVRRDTRRFRTVGDVADSRLNSVCIDVDTPHGVQRYEDQPVRPKNLPGPIRRQVYSWKKWLEDNNFNIDDDEARMRAGQAIDNGGYEFELAKPLPVKVVPPRKANTRIKWKLV
;
A
#
# COMPACT_ATOMS: atom_id res chain seq x y z
N MET A 1 44.14 -33.21 6.41
CA MET A 1 42.93 -32.72 7.14
C MET A 1 42.38 -31.41 6.57
N SER A 2 42.63 -31.06 5.29
CA SER A 2 42.21 -29.78 4.69
C SER A 2 41.02 -29.90 3.73
N SER A 3 40.77 -31.09 3.17
CA SER A 3 39.70 -31.35 2.18
C SER A 3 38.30 -31.30 2.79
N ASP A 4 38.11 -31.91 3.96
CA ASP A 4 36.79 -32.03 4.59
C ASP A 4 36.30 -30.67 5.13
N LEU A 5 37.22 -29.87 5.67
CA LEU A 5 36.90 -28.53 6.17
C LEU A 5 36.55 -27.57 5.01
N MET A 6 37.18 -27.74 3.85
CA MET A 6 36.87 -26.97 2.65
C MET A 6 35.53 -27.39 2.02
N GLN A 7 35.18 -28.67 2.04
CA GLN A 7 33.86 -29.16 1.63
C GLN A 7 32.74 -28.71 2.58
N VAL A 8 32.99 -28.70 3.89
CA VAL A 8 32.06 -28.14 4.89
C VAL A 8 31.88 -26.63 4.70
N LEU A 9 32.95 -25.87 4.41
CA LEU A 9 32.84 -24.44 4.13
C LEU A 9 32.11 -24.13 2.81
N LEU A 10 32.34 -24.91 1.75
CA LEU A 10 31.64 -24.75 0.47
C LEU A 10 30.17 -25.14 0.57
N SER A 11 29.83 -26.21 1.31
CA SER A 11 28.44 -26.61 1.55
C SER A 11 27.72 -25.64 2.48
N ALA A 12 28.37 -25.15 3.54
CA ALA A 12 27.84 -24.12 4.42
C ALA A 12 27.67 -22.77 3.70
N GLY A 13 28.63 -22.38 2.85
CA GLY A 13 28.53 -21.19 2.01
C GLY A 13 27.45 -21.29 0.94
N GLY A 14 27.29 -22.45 0.31
CA GLY A 14 26.21 -22.73 -0.64
C GLY A 14 24.83 -22.71 0.01
N GLY A 15 24.69 -23.30 1.20
CA GLY A 15 23.47 -23.25 1.99
C GLY A 15 23.09 -21.82 2.42
N PHE A 16 24.07 -21.03 2.85
CA PHE A 16 23.86 -19.62 3.20
C PHE A 16 23.39 -18.79 1.99
N LEU A 17 24.04 -18.94 0.83
CA LEU A 17 23.65 -18.24 -0.40
C LEU A 17 22.25 -18.63 -0.86
N ALA A 18 21.87 -19.90 -0.74
CA ALA A 18 20.52 -20.36 -1.09
C ALA A 18 19.45 -19.72 -0.18
N ILE A 19 19.69 -19.62 1.12
CA ILE A 19 18.78 -18.95 2.07
C ILE A 19 18.67 -17.46 1.75
N VAL A 20 19.79 -16.78 1.51
CA VAL A 20 19.79 -15.35 1.13
C VAL A 20 19.01 -15.13 -0.17
N ALA A 21 19.23 -15.96 -1.19
CA ALA A 21 18.51 -15.89 -2.45
C ALA A 21 16.99 -16.09 -2.25
N LEU A 22 16.59 -17.05 -1.40
CA LEU A 22 15.18 -17.28 -1.07
C LEU A 22 14.55 -16.08 -0.35
N LEU A 23 15.26 -15.48 0.60
CA LEU A 23 14.79 -14.27 1.32
C LEU A 23 14.62 -13.09 0.37
N VAL A 24 15.58 -12.87 -0.53
CA VAL A 24 15.50 -11.83 -1.57
C VAL A 24 14.31 -12.09 -2.50
N LEU A 25 14.11 -13.34 -2.95
CA LEU A 25 12.98 -13.71 -3.78
C LEU A 25 11.63 -13.43 -3.08
N CYS A 26 11.49 -13.84 -1.81
CA CYS A 26 10.32 -13.54 -1.00
C CYS A 26 10.08 -12.03 -0.87
N ALA A 27 11.13 -11.24 -0.61
CA ALA A 27 11.04 -9.79 -0.52
C ALA A 27 10.57 -9.16 -1.84
N VAL A 28 11.09 -9.63 -2.98
CA VAL A 28 10.68 -9.16 -4.31
C VAL A 28 9.21 -9.49 -4.59
N ILE A 29 8.76 -10.70 -4.26
CA ILE A 29 7.36 -11.11 -4.44
C ILE A 29 6.43 -10.21 -3.60
N VAL A 30 6.74 -10.03 -2.31
CA VAL A 30 5.95 -9.16 -1.42
C VAL A 30 5.93 -7.71 -1.90
N TYR A 31 7.07 -7.20 -2.38
CA TYR A 31 7.18 -5.86 -2.94
C TYR A 31 6.29 -5.68 -4.19
N ARG A 32 6.26 -6.67 -5.08
CA ARG A 32 5.43 -6.65 -6.31
C ARG A 32 3.93 -6.83 -6.04
N LEU A 33 3.56 -7.45 -4.92
CA LEU A 33 2.18 -7.59 -4.45
C LEU A 33 1.69 -6.38 -3.63
N SER A 34 2.59 -5.45 -3.29
CA SER A 34 2.25 -4.24 -2.56
C SER A 34 1.40 -3.27 -3.42
N PRO A 35 0.50 -2.49 -2.80
CA PRO A 35 -0.32 -1.50 -3.51
C PRO A 35 0.56 -0.52 -4.31
N GLY A 36 0.12 -0.16 -5.51
CA GLY A 36 0.79 0.83 -6.38
C GLY A 36 2.13 0.39 -6.96
N ARG A 37 2.52 -0.89 -6.83
CA ARG A 37 3.79 -1.45 -7.30
C ARG A 37 3.62 -2.63 -8.26
N ALA A 38 2.42 -2.78 -8.82
CA ALA A 38 2.15 -3.90 -9.71
C ALA A 38 3.05 -3.85 -10.96
N PRO A 39 3.62 -4.98 -11.41
CA PRO A 39 4.45 -5.03 -12.61
C PRO A 39 3.58 -5.02 -13.88
N ILE A 40 2.98 -3.86 -14.19
CA ILE A 40 1.97 -3.72 -15.26
C ILE A 40 2.35 -2.71 -16.35
N GLY A 41 3.56 -2.15 -16.33
CA GLY A 41 3.96 -1.06 -17.23
C GLY A 41 3.94 -1.40 -18.73
N LEU A 42 3.96 -2.68 -19.11
CA LEU A 42 3.94 -3.16 -20.50
C LEU A 42 2.74 -4.07 -20.78
N ARG A 43 1.76 -4.16 -19.89
CA ARG A 43 0.59 -5.01 -20.10
C ARG A 43 -0.37 -4.33 -21.08
N SER A 44 -0.80 -5.07 -22.10
CA SER A 44 -1.77 -4.61 -23.09
C SER A 44 -3.16 -4.33 -22.49
N ASP A 45 -3.49 -4.94 -21.35
CA ASP A 45 -4.74 -4.73 -20.62
C ASP A 45 -4.62 -3.67 -19.51
N ALA A 46 -3.54 -2.87 -19.49
CA ALA A 46 -3.40 -1.74 -18.60
C ALA A 46 -4.02 -0.47 -19.19
N VAL A 47 -4.97 0.13 -18.47
CA VAL A 47 -5.61 1.41 -18.79
C VAL A 47 -5.04 2.53 -17.93
N ASP A 48 -5.18 3.76 -18.39
CA ASP A 48 -4.85 4.94 -17.60
C ASP A 48 -5.94 5.23 -16.56
N GLY A 49 -5.50 5.68 -15.39
CA GLY A 49 -6.38 6.11 -14.31
C GLY A 49 -5.73 7.20 -13.47
N VAL A 50 -6.51 7.77 -12.56
CA VAL A 50 -6.05 8.84 -11.68
C VAL A 50 -6.48 8.54 -10.25
N VAL A 51 -5.55 8.62 -9.32
CA VAL A 51 -5.86 8.62 -7.89
C VAL A 51 -6.19 10.04 -7.49
N ARG A 52 -7.44 10.27 -7.08
CA ARG A 52 -7.90 11.56 -6.53
C ARG A 52 -8.19 11.48 -5.05
N VAL A 53 -8.64 10.32 -4.57
CA VAL A 53 -9.14 10.18 -3.21
C VAL A 53 -8.49 8.97 -2.53
N VAL A 54 -8.21 9.11 -1.25
CA VAL A 54 -7.83 8.00 -0.37
C VAL A 54 -8.84 7.93 0.76
N ARG A 55 -9.52 6.79 0.88
CA ARG A 55 -10.45 6.54 1.97
C ARG A 55 -9.70 5.97 3.16
N VAL A 56 -9.78 6.63 4.30
CA VAL A 56 -9.20 6.16 5.56
C VAL A 56 -10.31 5.70 6.49
N ARG A 57 -10.13 4.52 7.08
CA ARG A 57 -11.04 3.91 8.06
C ARG A 57 -10.23 3.33 9.20
N ARG A 58 -10.81 3.13 10.38
CA ARG A 58 -10.20 2.28 11.42
C ARG A 58 -10.59 0.82 11.23
N ASP A 59 -9.64 -0.06 11.52
CA ASP A 59 -9.88 -1.49 11.61
C ASP A 59 -10.85 -1.76 12.77
N THR A 60 -12.03 -2.29 12.44
CA THR A 60 -13.09 -2.60 13.42
C THR A 60 -12.94 -4.00 14.02
N ARG A 61 -11.93 -4.77 13.62
CA ARG A 61 -11.71 -6.12 14.15
C ARG A 61 -11.34 -6.06 15.64
N ARG A 62 -12.23 -6.59 16.49
CA ARG A 62 -12.13 -6.60 17.96
C ARG A 62 -10.95 -7.41 18.51
N PHE A 63 -10.34 -8.30 17.72
CA PHE A 63 -9.23 -9.13 18.18
C PHE A 63 -7.89 -8.46 17.87
N ARG A 64 -7.42 -7.61 18.78
CA ARG A 64 -6.02 -7.15 18.79
C ARG A 64 -5.15 -8.29 19.31
N THR A 65 -4.25 -8.79 18.48
CA THR A 65 -3.17 -9.66 18.95
C THR A 65 -2.27 -8.84 19.90
N VAL A 66 -1.93 -9.39 21.06
CA VAL A 66 -1.07 -8.72 22.05
C VAL A 66 0.26 -8.34 21.39
N GLY A 67 0.61 -7.05 21.40
CA GLY A 67 1.78 -6.49 20.70
C GLY A 67 1.46 -5.63 19.47
N ASP A 68 0.20 -5.63 19.01
CA ASP A 68 -0.24 -4.83 17.87
C ASP A 68 -0.55 -3.39 18.30
N VAL A 69 0.49 -2.65 18.70
CA VAL A 69 0.49 -1.16 18.77
C VAL A 69 0.62 -0.58 17.35
N ALA A 70 0.24 -1.35 16.33
CA ALA A 70 0.27 -0.91 14.96
C ALA A 70 -0.91 0.02 14.70
N ASP A 71 -0.61 1.11 14.01
CA ASP A 71 -1.57 2.05 13.46
C ASP A 71 -2.86 1.36 12.97
N SER A 72 -3.96 1.58 13.69
CA SER A 72 -5.26 0.93 13.44
C SER A 72 -5.92 1.40 12.15
N ARG A 73 -5.37 2.42 11.48
CA ARG A 73 -5.91 2.97 10.25
C ARG A 73 -5.66 2.05 9.07
N LEU A 74 -6.64 2.01 8.19
CA LEU A 74 -6.69 1.28 6.95
C LEU A 74 -7.02 2.27 5.82
N ASN A 75 -6.25 2.21 4.75
CA ASN A 75 -6.31 3.14 3.64
C ASN A 75 -6.70 2.38 2.38
N SER A 76 -7.82 2.76 1.77
CA SER A 76 -8.20 2.30 0.44
C SER A 76 -7.91 3.42 -0.56
N VAL A 77 -7.19 3.10 -1.63
CA VAL A 77 -6.91 4.05 -2.70
C VAL A 77 -8.08 4.00 -3.70
N CYS A 78 -8.69 5.15 -3.96
CA CYS A 78 -9.76 5.28 -4.95
C CYS A 78 -9.16 5.75 -6.28
N ILE A 79 -9.32 4.94 -7.32
CA ILE A 79 -8.77 5.16 -8.65
C ILE A 79 -9.92 5.39 -9.60
N ASP A 80 -9.95 6.56 -10.23
CA ASP A 80 -10.91 6.91 -11.26
C ASP A 80 -10.31 6.56 -12.63
N VAL A 81 -11.05 5.81 -13.44
CA VAL A 81 -10.65 5.35 -14.78
C VAL A 81 -11.69 5.83 -15.78
N ASP A 82 -11.24 6.49 -16.83
CA ASP A 82 -12.11 6.91 -17.92
C ASP A 82 -12.42 5.72 -18.83
N THR A 83 -13.69 5.35 -18.91
CA THR A 83 -14.18 4.28 -19.79
C THR A 83 -15.12 4.85 -20.86
N PRO A 84 -15.39 4.11 -21.96
CA PRO A 84 -16.39 4.54 -22.94
C PRO A 84 -17.80 4.76 -22.37
N HIS A 85 -18.10 4.21 -21.19
CA HIS A 85 -19.38 4.35 -20.49
C HIS A 85 -19.36 5.44 -19.41
N GLY A 86 -18.28 6.22 -19.32
CA GLY A 86 -18.07 7.26 -18.30
C GLY A 86 -16.97 6.89 -17.31
N VAL A 87 -16.87 7.70 -16.25
CA VAL A 87 -15.84 7.52 -15.21
C VAL A 87 -16.23 6.36 -14.31
N GLN A 88 -15.37 5.34 -14.24
CA GLN A 88 -15.52 4.22 -13.31
C GLN A 88 -14.53 4.36 -12.15
N ARG A 89 -15.05 4.36 -10.92
CA ARG A 89 -14.24 4.39 -9.70
C ARG A 89 -13.97 2.97 -9.20
N TYR A 90 -12.70 2.65 -8.98
CA TYR A 90 -12.26 1.42 -8.33
C TYR A 90 -11.66 1.72 -6.96
N GLU A 91 -11.96 0.88 -5.97
CA GLU A 91 -11.37 0.95 -4.63
C GLU A 91 -10.37 -0.21 -4.47
N ASP A 92 -9.10 0.10 -4.17
CA ASP A 92 -8.12 -0.95 -3.78
C ASP A 92 -8.44 -1.48 -2.37
N GLN A 93 -7.97 -2.68 -2.08
CA GLN A 93 -8.08 -3.27 -0.77
C GLN A 93 -7.44 -2.38 0.32
N PRO A 94 -8.02 -2.34 1.52
CA PRO A 94 -7.51 -1.54 2.62
C PRO A 94 -6.10 -1.98 3.01
N VAL A 95 -5.18 -1.02 3.11
CA VAL A 95 -3.80 -1.25 3.54
C VAL A 95 -3.40 -0.34 4.69
N ARG A 96 -2.43 -0.79 5.51
CA ARG A 96 -1.85 0.05 6.57
C ARG A 96 -1.12 1.27 5.96
N PRO A 97 -1.03 2.41 6.67
CA PRO A 97 -0.36 3.63 6.18
C PRO A 97 1.07 3.39 5.71
N LYS A 98 1.82 2.53 6.40
CA LYS A 98 3.21 2.17 6.02
C LYS A 98 3.31 1.53 4.63
N ASN A 99 2.25 0.84 4.19
CA ASN A 99 2.20 0.12 2.92
C ASN A 99 1.71 0.99 1.77
N LEU A 100 1.16 2.18 2.03
CA LEU A 100 0.81 3.12 0.96
C LEU A 100 2.06 3.55 0.17
N PRO A 101 1.91 3.79 -1.14
CA PRO A 101 2.97 4.42 -1.92
C PRO A 101 3.38 5.77 -1.33
N GLY A 102 4.68 6.04 -1.29
CA GLY A 102 5.26 7.26 -0.71
C GLY A 102 4.61 8.56 -1.18
N PRO A 103 4.37 8.77 -2.49
CA PRO A 103 3.71 9.98 -3.00
C PRO A 103 2.30 10.21 -2.45
N ILE A 104 1.52 9.13 -2.27
CA ILE A 104 0.18 9.20 -1.67
C ILE A 104 0.30 9.46 -0.17
N ARG A 105 1.16 8.69 0.51
CA ARG A 105 1.34 8.78 1.96
C ARG A 105 1.74 10.18 2.41
N ARG A 106 2.60 10.87 1.65
CA ARG A 106 3.03 12.25 1.94
C ARG A 106 1.93 13.30 1.78
N GLN A 107 0.91 13.02 0.96
CA GLN A 107 -0.23 13.92 0.78
C GLN A 107 -1.31 13.69 1.85
N VAL A 108 -1.47 12.45 2.34
CA VAL A 108 -2.45 12.10 3.37
C VAL A 108 -1.92 12.34 4.79
N TYR A 109 -0.63 12.06 5.03
CA TYR A 109 -0.02 12.06 6.35
C TYR A 109 1.15 13.04 6.46
N SER A 110 1.21 13.76 7.57
CA SER A 110 2.27 14.68 7.93
C SER A 110 3.41 13.95 8.64
N TRP A 111 4.62 14.07 8.09
CA TRP A 111 5.83 13.56 8.73
C TRP A 111 6.17 14.29 10.03
N LYS A 112 5.81 15.58 10.13
CA LYS A 112 6.08 16.40 11.32
C LYS A 112 5.31 15.92 12.54
N LYS A 113 4.18 15.26 12.32
CA LYS A 113 3.21 14.87 13.36
C LYS A 113 3.19 13.36 13.57
N TRP A 114 4.23 12.62 13.18
CA TRP A 114 4.19 11.16 13.11
C TRP A 114 3.86 10.44 14.45
N LEU A 115 4.06 11.11 15.60
CA LEU A 115 3.71 10.64 16.94
C LEU A 115 2.26 10.94 17.35
N GLU A 116 1.53 11.77 16.60
CA GLU A 116 0.14 12.11 16.88
C GLU A 116 -0.83 11.07 16.29
N ASP A 117 -1.90 10.75 17.02
CA ASP A 117 -2.96 9.86 16.54
C ASP A 117 -3.62 10.36 15.24
N ASN A 118 -3.72 11.69 15.11
CA ASN A 118 -4.28 12.39 13.97
C ASN A 118 -3.18 13.06 13.13
N ASN A 119 -2.13 12.32 12.77
CA ASN A 119 -1.02 12.83 11.95
C ASN A 119 -1.35 13.11 10.47
N PHE A 120 -2.57 13.56 10.16
CA PHE A 120 -2.98 13.90 8.80
C PHE A 120 -2.32 15.18 8.32
N ASN A 121 -2.06 15.26 7.01
CA ASN A 121 -1.53 16.45 6.36
C ASN A 121 -2.65 17.47 6.09
N ILE A 122 -3.26 17.96 7.18
CA ILE A 122 -4.26 19.02 7.20
C ILE A 122 -3.70 20.16 8.06
N ASP A 123 -3.62 21.37 7.51
CA ASP A 123 -3.05 22.51 8.21
C ASP A 123 -3.93 22.97 9.38
N ASP A 124 -5.25 23.06 9.16
CA ASP A 124 -6.22 23.41 10.19
C ASP A 124 -6.42 22.27 11.22
N ASP A 125 -6.23 22.59 12.50
CA ASP A 125 -6.39 21.67 13.62
C ASP A 125 -7.84 21.22 13.81
N GLU A 126 -8.83 22.10 13.60
CA GLU A 126 -10.25 21.74 13.75
C GLU A 126 -10.69 20.80 12.63
N ALA A 127 -10.34 21.09 11.37
CA ALA A 127 -10.56 20.18 10.25
C ALA A 127 -9.89 18.82 10.49
N ARG A 128 -8.69 18.80 11.09
CA ARG A 128 -7.99 17.56 11.41
C ARG A 128 -8.70 16.71 12.45
N MET A 129 -9.22 17.35 13.51
CA MET A 129 -10.01 16.67 14.53
C MET A 129 -11.32 16.12 13.94
N ARG A 130 -12.00 16.89 13.08
CA ARG A 130 -13.19 16.43 12.35
C ARG A 130 -12.89 15.22 11.46
N ALA A 131 -11.75 15.23 10.76
CA ALA A 131 -11.32 14.08 9.96
C ALA A 131 -11.07 12.85 10.84
N GLY A 132 -10.42 13.01 11.99
CA GLY A 132 -10.25 11.93 12.97
C GLY A 132 -11.58 11.32 13.44
N GLN A 133 -12.54 12.17 13.82
CA GLN A 133 -13.88 11.73 14.22
C GLN A 133 -14.63 11.03 13.07
N ALA A 134 -14.53 11.54 11.84
CA ALA A 134 -15.15 10.90 10.68
C ALA A 134 -14.55 9.50 10.40
N ILE A 135 -13.25 9.33 10.60
CA ILE A 135 -12.58 8.02 10.48
C ILE A 135 -13.11 7.04 11.53
N ASP A 136 -13.33 7.51 12.75
CA ASP A 136 -13.91 6.72 13.83
C ASP A 136 -15.37 6.32 13.53
N ASN A 137 -16.10 7.18 12.81
CA ASN A 137 -17.52 7.00 12.48
C ASN A 137 -17.79 6.27 11.15
N GLY A 138 -16.81 5.61 10.54
CA GLY A 138 -17.00 4.78 9.34
C GLY A 138 -16.15 5.16 8.13
N GLY A 139 -15.39 6.25 8.23
CA GLY A 139 -14.33 6.60 7.31
C GLY A 139 -14.35 8.05 6.86
N TYR A 140 -13.19 8.55 6.46
CA TYR A 140 -13.01 9.87 5.86
C TYR A 140 -12.31 9.74 4.51
N GLU A 141 -12.74 10.54 3.53
CA GLU A 141 -12.16 10.59 2.19
C GLU A 141 -11.20 11.78 2.09
N PHE A 142 -9.92 11.49 1.99
CA PHE A 142 -8.88 12.50 1.76
C PHE A 142 -8.74 12.74 0.27
N GLU A 143 -9.07 13.95 -0.17
CA GLU A 143 -8.75 14.40 -1.52
C GLU A 143 -7.25 14.73 -1.62
N LEU A 144 -6.60 14.18 -2.64
CA LEU A 144 -5.19 14.43 -2.90
C LEU A 144 -5.05 15.80 -3.55
N ALA A 145 -4.28 16.69 -2.89
CA ALA A 145 -3.96 18.02 -3.41
C ALA A 145 -3.38 17.98 -4.84
N LYS A 146 -2.58 16.94 -5.12
CA LYS A 146 -2.12 16.61 -6.47
C LYS A 146 -2.63 15.23 -6.86
N PRO A 147 -3.60 15.15 -7.80
CA PRO A 147 -4.01 13.89 -8.39
C PRO A 147 -2.81 13.16 -9.00
N LEU A 148 -2.73 11.84 -8.77
CA LEU A 148 -1.59 11.04 -9.20
C LEU A 148 -1.97 10.12 -10.35
N PRO A 149 -1.27 10.20 -11.50
CA PRO A 149 -1.52 9.29 -12.62
C PRO A 149 -1.09 7.87 -12.27
N VAL A 150 -1.90 6.90 -12.69
CA VAL A 150 -1.65 5.48 -12.48
C VAL A 150 -1.96 4.70 -13.75
N LYS A 151 -1.25 3.59 -13.94
CA LYS A 151 -1.70 2.50 -14.80
C LYS A 151 -2.49 1.52 -13.95
N VAL A 152 -3.56 0.98 -14.51
CA VAL A 152 -4.52 0.12 -13.83
C VAL A 152 -4.85 -1.06 -14.70
N VAL A 153 -4.91 -2.26 -14.14
CA VAL A 153 -5.53 -3.41 -14.80
C VAL A 153 -6.84 -3.68 -14.05
N PRO A 154 -8.00 -3.39 -14.68
CA PRO A 154 -9.30 -3.62 -14.07
C PRO A 154 -9.47 -5.09 -13.66
N PRO A 155 -10.08 -5.37 -12.50
CA PRO A 155 -10.31 -6.75 -12.07
C PRO A 155 -11.34 -7.42 -13.00
N ARG A 156 -11.03 -8.63 -13.48
CA ARG A 156 -11.93 -9.43 -14.33
C ARG A 156 -13.04 -10.16 -13.56
N LYS A 157 -12.92 -10.24 -12.24
CA LYS A 157 -13.88 -10.89 -11.34
C LYS A 157 -14.18 -9.98 -10.16
N ALA A 158 -15.41 -10.05 -9.65
CA ALA A 158 -15.77 -9.47 -8.37
C ALA A 158 -14.83 -9.97 -7.26
N ASN A 159 -14.53 -9.14 -6.26
CA ASN A 159 -13.58 -9.41 -5.16
C ASN A 159 -12.11 -9.65 -5.55
N THR A 160 -11.71 -9.51 -6.81
CA THR A 160 -10.29 -9.55 -7.15
C THR A 160 -9.65 -8.20 -6.86
N ARG A 161 -8.49 -8.22 -6.19
CA ARG A 161 -7.72 -7.00 -5.95
C ARG A 161 -7.32 -6.33 -7.26
N ILE A 162 -7.59 -5.03 -7.37
CA ILE A 162 -7.16 -4.22 -8.50
C ILE A 162 -5.63 -4.14 -8.55
N LYS A 163 -5.05 -4.35 -9.73
CA LYS A 163 -3.61 -4.23 -9.93
C LYS A 163 -3.34 -2.86 -10.52
N TRP A 164 -2.53 -2.06 -9.84
CA TRP A 164 -2.24 -0.70 -10.28
C TRP A 164 -0.81 -0.30 -9.93
N LYS A 165 -0.29 0.70 -10.65
CA LYS A 165 1.07 1.23 -10.52
C LYS A 165 1.05 2.74 -10.72
N LEU A 166 1.74 3.48 -9.86
CA LEU A 166 2.02 4.90 -10.09
C LEU A 166 2.93 5.09 -11.32
N VAL A 167 2.61 6.09 -12.14
CA VAL A 167 3.38 6.48 -13.33
C VAL A 167 4.40 7.54 -12.96
#